data_AF-A0AA38UPW2-F1
#
_entry.id   AF-A0AA38UPW2-F1
#
_cell.length_a   1.000
_cell.length_b   1.000
_cell.length_c   1.000
_cell.angle_alpha   90.00
_cell.angle_beta   90.00
_cell.angle_gamma   90.00
#
_symmetry.space_group_name_H-M   'P 1'
#
loop_
_entity.id
_entity.type
_entity.pdbx_description
1 polymer ?
#
loop_
_entity_poly.entity_id
_entity_poly.type
_entity_poly.pdbx_seq_one_letter_code
_entity_poly.pdbx_strand_id
1 'polypeptide(L)'
;EGSFAAAEPHLLASGSRDSARLLAEMFIQWATPTNTFGPFALRGTIPYLQNGNILAARTFIKHFVLAPAIPRSSVGTTVLMGSSGDDEIIVAQDSLINFVQLAVATCQRANGERNKVMRESWVRLCGTYQSKGGVLALPDVRKALHEIGTLYFAIPLPRSQAGNPLGDMMSSLFGGPSSASPARRALAPATAATALD
;
A
#
# COMPACT_ATOMS: atom_id res chain seq x y z
N GLU A 1 -15.21 -23.10 -9.93
CA GLU A 1 -16.19 -23.16 -8.83
C GLU A 1 -16.78 -21.79 -8.42
N GLY A 2 -16.35 -20.65 -8.99
CA GLY A 2 -17.00 -19.34 -8.75
C GLY A 2 -16.92 -18.81 -7.30
N SER A 3 -16.28 -19.54 -6.39
CA SER A 3 -16.13 -19.18 -4.99
C SER A 3 -14.95 -18.22 -4.77
N PHE A 4 -15.11 -16.97 -5.21
CA PHE A 4 -14.05 -15.96 -5.15
C PHE A 4 -13.63 -15.65 -3.72
N ALA A 5 -14.59 -15.60 -2.79
CA ALA A 5 -14.33 -15.33 -1.37
C ALA A 5 -13.44 -16.39 -0.72
N ALA A 6 -13.61 -17.66 -1.10
CA ALA A 6 -12.79 -18.75 -0.58
C ALA A 6 -11.39 -18.75 -1.20
N ALA A 7 -11.26 -18.43 -2.49
CA ALA A 7 -9.98 -18.44 -3.21
C ALA A 7 -9.03 -17.29 -2.79
N GLU A 8 -9.59 -16.12 -2.49
CA GLU A 8 -8.83 -14.92 -2.15
C GLU A 8 -7.74 -15.09 -1.08
N PRO A 9 -8.01 -15.62 0.13
CA PRO A 9 -6.97 -15.73 1.16
C PRO A 9 -5.81 -16.63 0.70
N HIS A 10 -6.07 -17.66 -0.11
CA HIS A 10 -5.03 -18.53 -0.65
C HIS A 10 -4.16 -17.82 -1.69
N LEU A 11 -4.77 -17.04 -2.58
CA LEU A 11 -4.06 -16.26 -3.59
C LEU A 11 -3.19 -15.17 -2.96
N LEU A 12 -3.71 -14.48 -1.94
CA LEU A 12 -2.99 -13.47 -1.16
C LEU A 12 -1.82 -14.09 -0.38
N ALA A 13 -2.05 -15.25 0.26
CA ALA A 13 -1.03 -15.92 1.07
C ALA A 13 0.13 -16.48 0.24
N SER A 14 -0.10 -16.87 -1.02
CA SER A 14 0.97 -17.36 -1.90
C SER A 14 2.07 -16.33 -2.14
N GLY A 15 1.71 -15.04 -2.26
CA GLY A 15 2.68 -13.97 -2.50
C GLY A 15 3.45 -14.07 -3.83
N SER A 16 3.06 -14.97 -4.74
CA SER A 16 3.72 -15.14 -6.02
C SER A 16 3.21 -14.13 -7.05
N ARG A 17 4.00 -13.89 -8.12
CA ARG A 17 3.55 -13.03 -9.22
C ARG A 17 2.34 -13.64 -9.93
N ASP A 18 2.33 -14.95 -10.12
CA ASP A 18 1.24 -15.63 -10.82
C ASP A 18 -0.04 -15.62 -9.98
N SER A 19 0.04 -15.83 -8.67
CA SER A 19 -1.13 -15.67 -7.79
C SER A 19 -1.64 -14.22 -7.78
N ALA A 20 -0.75 -13.23 -7.85
CA ALA A 20 -1.13 -11.83 -7.97
C ALA A 20 -1.86 -11.50 -9.29
N ARG A 21 -1.47 -12.13 -10.41
CA ARG A 21 -2.17 -12.00 -11.70
C ARG A 21 -3.55 -12.62 -11.65
N LEU A 22 -3.64 -13.87 -11.19
CA LEU A 22 -4.91 -14.58 -11.04
C LEU A 22 -5.86 -13.85 -10.08
N LEU A 23 -5.33 -13.27 -9.00
CA LEU A 23 -6.11 -12.45 -8.08
C LEU A 23 -6.68 -11.21 -8.77
N ALA A 24 -5.90 -10.54 -9.61
CA ALA A 24 -6.38 -9.38 -10.36
C ALA A 24 -7.53 -9.75 -11.30
N GLU A 25 -7.37 -10.82 -12.09
CA GLU A 25 -8.41 -11.34 -12.98
C GLU A 25 -9.70 -11.69 -12.22
N MET A 26 -9.56 -12.43 -11.12
CA MET A 26 -10.67 -12.81 -10.26
C MET A 26 -11.39 -11.58 -9.69
N PHE A 27 -10.66 -10.58 -9.22
CA PHE A 27 -11.23 -9.36 -8.66
C PHE A 27 -11.89 -8.47 -9.71
N ILE A 28 -11.37 -8.41 -10.94
CA ILE A 28 -12.03 -7.73 -12.06
C ILE A 28 -13.37 -8.42 -12.35
N GLN A 29 -13.38 -9.75 -12.45
CA GLN A 29 -14.58 -10.53 -12.69
C GLN A 29 -15.61 -10.31 -11.57
N TRP A 30 -15.16 -10.29 -10.31
CA TRP A 30 -16.03 -10.07 -9.16
C TRP A 30 -16.60 -8.64 -9.12
N ALA A 31 -15.81 -7.64 -9.52
CA ALA A 31 -16.21 -6.24 -9.48
C ALA A 31 -17.09 -5.80 -10.67
N THR A 32 -17.03 -6.51 -11.80
CA THR A 32 -17.70 -6.13 -13.05
C THR A 32 -19.23 -5.97 -12.90
N PRO A 33 -19.97 -6.88 -12.23
CA PRO A 33 -21.43 -6.75 -12.10
C PRO A 33 -21.87 -5.49 -11.33
N THR A 34 -21.05 -5.00 -10.40
CA THR A 34 -21.35 -3.83 -9.55
C THR A 34 -20.61 -2.57 -9.98
N ASN A 35 -19.67 -2.67 -10.92
CA ASN A 35 -18.78 -1.59 -11.35
C ASN A 35 -18.00 -0.94 -10.17
N THR A 36 -17.64 -1.72 -9.15
CA THR A 36 -16.98 -1.25 -7.92
C THR A 36 -15.50 -1.63 -7.89
N PHE A 37 -14.71 -1.20 -8.87
CA PHE A 37 -13.31 -1.65 -9.01
C PHE A 37 -12.33 -1.13 -7.95
N GLY A 38 -12.49 0.11 -7.48
CA GLY A 38 -11.58 0.74 -6.51
C GLY A 38 -11.35 -0.04 -5.22
N PRO A 39 -12.41 -0.49 -4.51
CA PRO A 39 -12.26 -1.32 -3.32
C PRO A 39 -11.49 -2.62 -3.58
N PHE A 40 -11.69 -3.27 -4.73
CA PHE A 40 -10.96 -4.48 -5.09
C PHE A 40 -9.48 -4.21 -5.40
N ALA A 41 -9.17 -3.07 -6.04
CA ALA A 41 -7.80 -2.64 -6.26
C ALA A 41 -7.06 -2.43 -4.92
N LEU A 42 -7.74 -1.82 -3.94
CA LEU A 42 -7.21 -1.65 -2.58
C LEU A 42 -7.01 -3.00 -1.89
N ARG A 43 -8.03 -3.85 -1.90
CA ARG A 43 -8.05 -5.18 -1.27
C ARG A 43 -6.95 -6.10 -1.81
N GLY A 44 -6.62 -6.01 -3.09
CA GLY A 44 -5.55 -6.81 -3.68
C GLY A 44 -4.15 -6.22 -3.53
N THR A 45 -4.03 -4.91 -3.27
CA THR A 45 -2.72 -4.24 -3.18
C THR A 45 -2.20 -4.13 -1.75
N ILE A 46 -3.06 -3.69 -0.81
CA ILE A 46 -2.65 -3.36 0.56
C ILE A 46 -2.04 -4.57 1.30
N PRO A 47 -2.60 -5.79 1.24
CA PRO A 47 -2.00 -6.94 1.93
C PRO A 47 -0.61 -7.29 1.42
N TYR A 48 -0.35 -7.18 0.11
CA TYR A 48 0.99 -7.41 -0.44
C TYR A 48 1.99 -6.36 0.07
N LEU A 49 1.58 -5.09 0.17
CA LEU A 49 2.41 -4.03 0.73
C LEU A 49 2.66 -4.24 2.25
N GLN A 50 1.64 -4.60 3.03
CA GLN A 50 1.83 -4.91 4.46
C GLN A 50 2.82 -6.05 4.69
N ASN A 51 2.89 -7.01 3.76
CA ASN A 51 3.84 -8.11 3.80
C ASN A 51 5.23 -7.76 3.23
N GLY A 52 5.46 -6.52 2.79
CA GLY A 52 6.73 -6.11 2.16
C GLY A 52 6.91 -6.61 0.72
N ASN A 53 5.91 -7.29 0.15
CA ASN A 53 6.00 -7.95 -1.15
C ASN A 53 5.67 -6.99 -2.31
N ILE A 54 6.64 -6.14 -2.63
CA ILE A 54 6.47 -5.12 -3.68
C ILE A 54 6.28 -5.75 -5.07
N LEU A 55 6.88 -6.92 -5.33
CA LEU A 55 6.78 -7.59 -6.62
C LEU A 55 5.37 -8.10 -6.89
N ALA A 56 4.73 -8.72 -5.89
CA ALA A 56 3.33 -9.15 -6.00
C ALA A 56 2.39 -7.95 -6.11
N ALA A 57 2.57 -6.92 -5.27
CA ALA A 57 1.76 -5.70 -5.31
C ALA A 57 1.79 -5.02 -6.69
N ARG A 58 2.99 -4.86 -7.25
CA ARG A 58 3.19 -4.28 -8.59
C ARG A 58 2.58 -5.16 -9.68
N THR A 59 2.76 -6.47 -9.58
CA THR A 59 2.19 -7.41 -10.56
C THR A 59 0.66 -7.34 -10.55
N PHE A 60 0.04 -7.38 -9.36
CA PHE A 60 -1.40 -7.25 -9.19
C PHE A 60 -1.91 -5.95 -9.82
N ILE A 61 -1.38 -4.78 -9.41
CA ILE A 61 -1.95 -3.50 -9.84
C ILE A 61 -1.74 -3.24 -11.32
N LYS A 62 -0.59 -3.65 -11.89
CA LYS A 62 -0.32 -3.51 -13.32
C LYS A 62 -1.32 -4.31 -14.15
N HIS A 63 -1.58 -5.56 -13.76
CA HIS A 63 -2.58 -6.40 -14.43
C HIS A 63 -3.99 -5.86 -14.24
N PHE A 64 -4.33 -5.43 -13.02
CA PHE A 64 -5.65 -4.91 -12.70
C PHE A 64 -6.01 -3.69 -13.56
N VAL A 65 -5.12 -2.70 -13.67
CA VAL A 65 -5.40 -1.42 -14.38
C VAL A 65 -5.36 -1.55 -15.90
N LEU A 66 -4.59 -2.51 -16.41
CA LEU A 66 -4.55 -2.80 -17.85
C LEU A 66 -5.81 -3.49 -18.37
N ALA A 67 -6.64 -4.05 -17.47
CA ALA A 67 -7.84 -4.75 -17.89
C ALA A 67 -8.84 -3.82 -18.60
N PRO A 68 -9.45 -4.27 -19.72
CA PRO A 68 -10.38 -3.44 -20.50
C PRO A 68 -11.61 -2.98 -19.72
N ALA A 69 -12.01 -3.73 -18.69
CA ALA A 69 -13.16 -3.41 -17.86
C ALA A 69 -12.93 -2.17 -16.97
N ILE A 70 -11.68 -1.75 -16.75
CA ILE A 70 -11.37 -0.60 -15.89
C ILE A 70 -11.55 0.71 -16.65
N PRO A 71 -12.47 1.60 -16.24
CA PRO A 71 -12.67 2.88 -16.91
C PRO A 71 -11.45 3.79 -16.75
N ARG A 72 -10.87 4.21 -17.88
CA ARG A 72 -9.73 5.12 -17.93
C ARG A 72 -10.18 6.58 -18.06
N SER A 73 -9.38 7.50 -17.55
CA SER A 73 -9.56 8.93 -17.79
C SER A 73 -9.36 9.22 -19.28
N SER A 74 -10.23 10.04 -19.87
CA SER A 74 -10.09 10.55 -21.24
C SER A 74 -9.06 11.69 -21.34
N VAL A 75 -8.62 12.25 -20.22
CA VAL A 75 -7.67 13.36 -20.13
C VAL A 75 -6.39 12.85 -19.46
N GLY A 76 -5.28 12.84 -20.21
CA GLY A 76 -3.96 12.41 -19.72
C GLY A 76 -3.94 10.92 -19.35
N THR A 77 -3.68 10.06 -20.32
CA THR A 77 -3.84 8.61 -20.13
C THR A 77 -2.78 8.02 -19.21
N THR A 78 -1.54 8.53 -19.29
CA THR A 78 -0.41 7.97 -18.56
C THR A 78 0.60 9.00 -18.08
N VAL A 79 1.12 8.77 -16.88
CA VAL A 79 2.18 9.56 -16.24
C VAL A 79 3.40 8.66 -16.10
N LEU A 80 4.49 9.03 -16.78
CA LEU A 80 5.77 8.33 -16.67
C LEU A 80 6.47 8.75 -15.36
N MET A 81 6.80 7.78 -14.50
CA MET A 81 7.60 8.05 -13.31
C MET A 81 9.04 7.57 -13.51
N GLY A 82 9.95 8.52 -13.71
CA GLY A 82 11.39 8.26 -13.85
C GLY A 82 11.83 8.07 -15.30
N SER A 83 13.13 7.84 -15.47
CA SER A 83 13.81 7.87 -16.77
C SER A 83 13.69 6.57 -17.58
N SER A 84 13.32 5.45 -16.94
CA SER A 84 13.33 4.11 -17.57
C SER A 84 11.98 3.61 -18.08
N GLY A 85 10.90 4.38 -17.95
CA GLY A 85 9.56 4.03 -18.47
C GLY A 85 8.85 2.85 -17.78
N ASP A 86 9.54 2.10 -16.92
CA ASP A 86 9.00 0.90 -16.25
C ASP A 86 7.93 1.19 -15.18
N ASP A 87 7.89 2.42 -14.67
CA ASP A 87 6.91 2.86 -13.68
C ASP A 87 5.94 3.86 -14.33
N GLU A 88 5.06 3.35 -15.18
CA GLU A 88 3.97 4.10 -15.78
C GLU A 88 2.71 4.01 -14.90
N ILE A 89 2.07 5.16 -14.65
CA ILE A 89 0.80 5.25 -13.94
C ILE A 89 -0.29 5.54 -14.97
N ILE A 90 -1.27 4.65 -15.09
CA ILE A 90 -2.42 4.84 -15.98
C ILE A 90 -3.51 5.55 -15.18
N VAL A 91 -3.92 6.73 -15.62
CA VAL A 91 -4.93 7.52 -14.90
C VAL A 91 -6.30 6.88 -15.10
N ALA A 92 -6.82 6.26 -14.04
CA ALA A 92 -8.16 5.69 -13.98
C ALA A 92 -9.20 6.75 -13.57
N GLN A 93 -10.47 6.53 -13.91
CA GLN A 93 -11.56 7.39 -13.42
C GLN A 93 -11.75 7.22 -11.90
N ASP A 94 -11.54 6.01 -11.38
CA ASP A 94 -11.63 5.72 -9.95
C ASP A 94 -10.39 6.21 -9.21
N SER A 95 -10.59 7.13 -8.28
CA SER A 95 -9.52 7.71 -7.47
C SER A 95 -8.80 6.67 -6.59
N LEU A 96 -9.47 5.61 -6.13
CA LEU A 96 -8.83 4.56 -5.33
C LEU A 96 -7.82 3.77 -6.15
N ILE A 97 -8.11 3.53 -7.44
CA ILE A 97 -7.19 2.88 -8.36
C ILE A 97 -5.93 3.75 -8.57
N ASN A 98 -6.12 5.06 -8.71
CA ASN A 98 -5.00 6.01 -8.80
C ASN A 98 -4.16 6.01 -7.52
N PHE A 99 -4.81 5.99 -6.35
CA PHE A 99 -4.14 5.92 -5.06
C PHE A 99 -3.24 4.68 -4.95
N VAL A 100 -3.75 3.49 -5.25
CA VAL A 100 -2.97 2.26 -5.08
C VAL A 100 -1.82 2.14 -6.08
N GLN A 101 -1.97 2.65 -7.31
CA GLN A 101 -0.87 2.74 -8.26
C GLN A 101 0.26 3.64 -7.71
N LEU A 102 -0.09 4.83 -7.21
CA LEU A 102 0.87 5.76 -6.60
C LEU A 102 1.47 5.18 -5.31
N ALA A 103 0.69 4.46 -4.51
CA ALA A 103 1.16 3.82 -3.28
C ALA A 103 2.25 2.79 -3.57
N VAL A 104 2.02 1.88 -4.53
CA VAL A 104 3.02 0.89 -4.97
C VAL A 104 4.27 1.59 -5.48
N ALA A 105 4.12 2.59 -6.35
CA ALA A 105 5.26 3.27 -6.95
C ALA A 105 6.07 4.09 -5.94
N THR A 106 5.42 4.63 -4.90
CA THR A 106 6.09 5.30 -3.77
C THR A 106 6.82 4.28 -2.89
N CYS A 107 6.21 3.13 -2.58
CA CYS A 107 6.84 2.06 -1.79
C CYS A 107 8.04 1.44 -2.51
N GLN A 108 7.98 1.29 -3.83
CA GLN A 108 9.08 0.78 -4.64
C GLN A 108 10.35 1.66 -4.57
N ARG A 109 10.17 2.98 -4.40
CA ARG A 109 11.26 3.95 -4.29
C ARG A 109 11.69 4.22 -2.85
N ALA A 110 11.07 3.55 -1.88
CA ALA A 110 11.36 3.77 -0.48
C ALA A 110 12.77 3.29 -0.11
N ASN A 111 13.37 3.93 0.88
CA ASN A 111 14.67 3.56 1.42
C ASN A 111 14.74 3.87 2.93
N GLY A 112 13.66 3.53 3.65
CA GLY A 112 13.49 3.87 5.06
C GLY A 112 13.67 5.38 5.29
N GLU A 113 14.48 5.73 6.30
CA GLU A 113 14.77 7.13 6.64
C GLU A 113 15.69 7.84 5.64
N ARG A 114 16.40 7.10 4.78
CA ARG A 114 17.41 7.67 3.86
C ARG A 114 16.77 8.41 2.68
N ASN A 115 15.51 8.13 2.35
CA ASN A 115 14.79 8.81 1.27
C ASN A 115 13.68 9.71 1.82
N LYS A 116 14.08 10.90 2.27
CA LYS A 116 13.16 11.91 2.84
C LYS A 116 12.04 12.30 1.86
N VAL A 117 12.35 12.41 0.56
CA VAL A 117 11.37 12.78 -0.47
C VAL A 117 10.25 11.75 -0.54
N MET A 118 10.58 10.46 -0.62
CA MET A 118 9.55 9.41 -0.69
C MET A 118 8.75 9.28 0.61
N ARG A 119 9.39 9.53 1.76
CA ARG A 119 8.71 9.59 3.05
C ARG A 119 7.66 10.71 3.11
N GLU A 120 8.02 11.91 2.65
CA GLU A 120 7.08 13.05 2.56
C GLU A 120 5.98 12.80 1.51
N SER A 121 6.33 12.19 0.37
CA SER A 121 5.37 11.79 -0.66
C SER A 121 4.35 10.80 -0.14
N TRP A 122 4.76 9.80 0.66
CA TRP A 122 3.84 8.86 1.29
C TRP A 122 2.86 9.57 2.24
N VAL A 123 3.36 10.44 3.12
CA VAL A 123 2.52 11.21 4.06
C VAL A 123 1.50 12.07 3.31
N ARG A 124 1.96 12.77 2.26
CA ARG A 124 1.09 13.61 1.43
C ARG A 124 0.05 12.79 0.69
N LEU A 125 0.45 11.68 0.08
CA LEU A 125 -0.44 10.77 -0.64
C LEU A 125 -1.57 10.27 0.27
N CYS A 126 -1.23 9.72 1.43
CA CYS A 126 -2.21 9.27 2.41
C CYS A 126 -3.12 10.43 2.87
N GLY A 127 -2.55 11.58 3.25
CA GLY A 127 -3.30 12.74 3.73
C GLY A 127 -4.30 13.28 2.70
N THR A 128 -3.87 13.45 1.44
CA THR A 128 -4.71 13.98 0.35
C THR A 128 -5.88 13.06 0.01
N TYR A 129 -5.70 11.75 0.09
CA TYR A 129 -6.77 10.81 -0.22
C TYR A 129 -7.67 10.52 0.97
N GLN A 130 -7.13 10.51 2.20
CA GLN A 130 -7.92 10.32 3.41
C GLN A 130 -8.79 11.54 3.73
N SER A 131 -8.36 12.76 3.40
CA SER A 131 -9.17 13.97 3.59
C SER A 131 -10.45 13.99 2.77
N LYS A 132 -10.51 13.20 1.69
CA LYS A 132 -11.71 13.01 0.86
C LYS A 132 -12.73 12.04 1.47
N GLY A 133 -12.36 11.35 2.56
CA GLY A 133 -13.21 10.35 3.22
C GLY A 133 -13.23 8.99 2.52
N GLY A 134 -14.34 8.27 2.66
CA GLY A 134 -14.55 6.94 2.05
C GLY A 134 -13.70 5.83 2.67
N VAL A 135 -13.43 4.79 1.87
CA VAL A 135 -12.76 3.55 2.32
C VAL A 135 -11.38 3.83 2.95
N LEU A 136 -10.62 4.79 2.43
CA LEU A 136 -9.29 5.11 2.94
C LEU A 136 -9.30 5.78 4.32
N ALA A 137 -10.42 6.38 4.72
CA ALA A 137 -10.61 6.99 6.03
C ALA A 137 -11.11 6.00 7.10
N LEU A 138 -11.43 4.75 6.72
CA LEU A 138 -11.82 3.72 7.69
C LEU A 138 -10.66 3.42 8.66
N PRO A 139 -10.94 3.16 9.95
CA PRO A 139 -9.90 2.93 10.96
C PRO A 139 -8.92 1.82 10.58
N ASP A 140 -9.41 0.69 10.09
CA ASP A 140 -8.56 -0.46 9.74
C ASP A 140 -7.66 -0.18 8.54
N VAL A 141 -8.17 0.56 7.55
CA VAL A 141 -7.38 0.98 6.38
C VAL A 141 -6.33 2.01 6.80
N ARG A 142 -6.69 2.96 7.67
CA ARG A 142 -5.72 3.90 8.27
C ARG A 142 -4.60 3.16 9.00
N LYS A 143 -4.95 2.17 9.81
CA LYS A 143 -3.98 1.33 10.53
C LYS A 143 -3.04 0.63 9.55
N ALA A 144 -3.57 -0.02 8.51
CA ALA A 144 -2.76 -0.68 7.47
C ALA A 144 -1.80 0.30 6.77
N LEU A 145 -2.25 1.52 6.45
CA LEU A 145 -1.41 2.54 5.83
C LEU A 145 -0.31 3.06 6.78
N HIS A 146 -0.57 3.12 8.09
CA HIS A 146 0.46 3.43 9.09
C HIS A 146 1.50 2.32 9.22
N GLU A 147 1.08 1.06 9.16
CA GLU A 147 1.97 -0.10 9.16
C GLU A 147 2.89 -0.08 7.93
N ILE A 148 2.33 0.16 6.74
CA ILE A 148 3.11 0.34 5.50
C ILE A 148 4.08 1.53 5.64
N GLY A 149 3.61 2.65 6.20
CA GLY A 149 4.42 3.83 6.51
C GLY A 149 5.65 3.50 7.37
N THR A 150 5.44 2.65 8.37
CA THR A 150 6.51 2.17 9.25
C THR A 150 7.46 1.24 8.50
N LEU A 151 6.92 0.29 7.74
CA LEU A 151 7.68 -0.76 7.06
C LEU A 151 8.63 -0.23 5.98
N TYR A 152 8.15 0.63 5.09
CA TYR A 152 8.91 1.10 3.93
C TYR A 152 9.68 2.40 4.19
N PHE A 153 9.14 3.29 5.03
CA PHE A 153 9.63 4.65 5.17
C PHE A 153 10.15 4.96 6.58
N ALA A 154 10.12 3.98 7.50
CA ALA A 154 10.50 4.16 8.90
C ALA A 154 9.76 5.32 9.59
N ILE A 155 8.52 5.61 9.15
CA ILE A 155 7.68 6.61 9.80
C ILE A 155 7.15 6.00 11.10
N PRO A 156 7.39 6.62 12.26
CA PRO A 156 6.85 6.09 13.51
C PRO A 156 5.33 6.20 13.55
N LEU A 157 4.66 5.16 14.07
CA LEU A 157 3.22 5.24 14.35
C LEU A 157 2.91 6.43 15.27
N PRO A 158 1.78 7.15 15.05
CA PRO A 158 1.34 8.21 15.93
C PRO A 158 1.23 7.70 17.38
N ARG A 159 1.83 8.43 18.33
CA ARG A 159 1.90 8.01 19.74
C ARG A 159 0.52 7.81 20.39
N SER A 160 -0.52 8.48 19.87
CA SER A 160 -1.91 8.32 20.32
C SER A 160 -2.53 6.95 20.04
N GLN A 161 -1.89 6.11 19.21
CA GLN A 161 -2.30 4.71 18.96
C GLN A 161 -1.55 3.71 19.85
N ALA A 162 -0.49 4.14 20.56
CA ALA A 162 0.33 3.30 21.43
C ALA A 162 0.15 3.60 22.92
N GLY A 163 -0.46 4.74 23.28
CA GLY A 163 -0.77 5.10 24.66
C GLY A 163 -2.10 4.52 25.11
N ASN A 164 -2.05 3.63 26.10
CA ASN A 164 -3.24 3.29 26.89
C ASN A 164 -3.74 4.60 27.53
N PRO A 165 -4.94 5.10 27.21
CA PRO A 165 -5.41 6.41 27.69
C PRO A 165 -5.45 6.47 29.24
N LEU A 166 -5.64 5.33 29.90
CA LEU A 166 -5.54 5.20 31.35
C LEU A 166 -4.09 5.31 31.85
N GLY A 167 -3.13 4.78 31.09
CA GLY A 167 -1.70 4.81 31.41
C GLY A 167 -1.12 6.22 31.32
N ASP A 168 -1.53 7.01 30.33
CA ASP A 168 -1.10 8.41 30.20
C ASP A 168 -1.69 9.29 31.32
N MET A 169 -2.94 9.01 31.73
CA MET A 169 -3.54 9.69 32.89
C MET A 169 -2.86 9.30 34.21
N MET A 170 -2.55 8.02 34.42
CA MET A 170 -1.84 7.57 35.62
C MET A 170 -0.38 8.06 35.65
N SER A 171 0.31 8.12 34.50
CA SER A 171 1.67 8.65 34.41
C SER A 171 1.73 10.16 34.63
N SER A 172 0.68 10.89 34.20
CA SER A 172 0.50 12.32 34.49
C SER A 172 0.23 12.58 35.99
N LEU A 173 -0.38 11.62 36.69
CA LEU A 173 -0.62 11.70 38.14
C LEU A 173 0.57 11.23 38.99
N PHE A 174 1.45 10.37 38.46
CA PHE A 174 2.51 9.71 39.25
C PHE A 174 3.97 10.08 38.86
N GLY A 175 4.19 10.96 37.87
CA GLY A 175 5.44 11.70 37.70
C GLY A 175 6.74 10.87 37.49
N GLY A 176 6.68 9.69 36.88
CA GLY A 176 7.85 8.80 36.69
C GLY A 176 8.45 8.82 35.26
N PRO A 177 9.78 8.62 35.10
CA PRO A 177 10.44 8.65 33.79
C PRO A 177 10.08 7.44 32.91
N SER A 178 9.95 7.68 31.60
CA SER A 178 9.46 6.72 30.59
C SER A 178 10.49 5.62 30.29
N SER A 179 10.07 4.35 30.33
CA SER A 179 10.88 3.20 29.95
C SER A 179 10.95 2.99 28.42
N ALA A 180 12.11 2.52 27.95
CA ALA A 180 12.44 2.36 26.54
C ALA A 180 11.61 1.27 25.83
N SER A 181 11.16 1.55 24.61
CA SER A 181 10.37 0.64 23.75
C SER A 181 11.24 -0.39 23.00
N PRO A 182 10.72 -1.58 22.68
CA PRO A 182 11.46 -2.65 22.01
C PRO A 182 11.72 -2.37 20.51
N ALA A 183 12.80 -2.94 19.99
CA ALA A 183 13.32 -2.71 18.64
C ALA A 183 12.40 -3.23 17.52
N ARG A 184 12.11 -2.37 16.53
CA ARG A 184 11.28 -2.66 15.34
C ARG A 184 12.06 -3.34 14.23
N ARG A 185 11.40 -4.26 13.52
CA ARG A 185 11.84 -4.77 12.20
C ARG A 185 11.74 -3.66 11.17
N ALA A 186 12.87 -3.27 10.58
CA ALA A 186 12.95 -2.43 9.39
C ALA A 186 13.54 -3.28 8.24
N LEU A 187 13.00 -3.15 7.03
CA LEU A 187 13.55 -3.81 5.86
C LEU A 187 14.75 -2.99 5.33
N ALA A 188 15.90 -3.64 5.18
CA ALA A 188 17.03 -3.10 4.44
C ALA A 188 16.89 -3.49 2.95
N PRO A 189 17.30 -2.62 2.00
CA PRO A 189 17.19 -2.91 0.59
C PRO A 189 18.14 -4.05 0.16
N ALA A 190 17.74 -4.81 -0.86
CA ALA A 190 18.60 -5.80 -1.51
C ALA A 190 19.82 -5.09 -2.11
N THR A 191 21.01 -5.39 -1.60
CA THR A 191 22.27 -4.97 -2.19
C THR A 191 22.41 -5.63 -3.56
N ALA A 192 22.50 -4.82 -4.61
CA ALA A 192 22.88 -5.28 -5.94
C ALA A 192 24.22 -6.03 -5.82
N ALA A 193 24.23 -7.30 -6.18
CA ALA A 193 25.43 -8.10 -6.24
C ALA A 193 26.34 -7.50 -7.31
N THR A 194 27.38 -6.79 -6.90
CA THR A 194 28.52 -6.46 -7.75
C THR A 194 29.25 -7.77 -8.05
N ALA A 195 29.10 -8.23 -9.28
CA ALA A 195 29.89 -9.32 -9.84
C ALA A 195 31.38 -8.96 -9.75
N LEU A 196 32.17 -9.91 -9.27
CA LEU A 196 33.63 -9.88 -9.29
C LEU A 196 34.08 -10.27 -10.70
N ASP A 197 34.82 -9.39 -11.36
CA ASP A 197 35.89 -9.74 -12.29
C ASP A 197 37.22 -9.40 -11.59
#